data_AF-A0A2A2RH08-F1
#
_entry.id   AF-A0A2A2RH08-F1
#
_cell.length_a   1.000
_cell.length_b   1.000
_cell.length_c   1.000
_cell.angle_alpha   90.00
_cell.angle_beta   90.00
_cell.angle_gamma   90.00
#
_symmetry.space_group_name_H-M   'P 1'
#
loop_
_entity.id
_entity.type
_entity.pdbx_description
1 polymer ?
#
loop_
_entity_poly.entity_id
_entity_poly.type
_entity_poly.pdbx_seq_one_letter_code
_entity_poly.pdbx_strand_id
1 'polypeptide(L)'
;VAITHKNSEVLRAADTLVRLHAAIGSGAVSLEEALFEEASDYISRRKVEAWSKKSDEAVIGEILSPACYIKDAFPAALYLAWKYARDFSGGIIANANLGGDNCHRGAVVGSLLGASCKVPLKWRAGLRVLQGDRELEFNRAGEDGMGWSQEV
;
A
#
# COMPACT_ATOMS: atom_id res chain seq x y z
N VAL A 1 14.91 8.04 -5.19
CA VAL A 1 14.06 8.12 -6.41
C VAL A 1 14.73 8.86 -7.56
N ALA A 2 15.31 10.06 -7.35
CA ALA A 2 15.90 10.88 -8.42
C ALA A 2 17.00 10.22 -9.29
N ILE A 3 17.68 9.20 -8.76
CA ILE A 3 18.72 8.45 -9.50
C ILE A 3 18.11 7.64 -10.65
N THR A 4 16.88 7.14 -10.50
CA THR A 4 16.20 6.29 -11.49
C THR A 4 15.05 7.00 -12.23
N HIS A 5 14.48 8.06 -11.64
CA HIS A 5 13.37 8.80 -12.22
C HIS A 5 13.61 10.31 -12.15
N LYS A 6 13.57 10.99 -13.30
CA LYS A 6 13.70 12.46 -13.40
C LYS A 6 12.35 13.18 -13.55
N ASN A 7 11.25 12.44 -13.53
CA ASN A 7 9.89 12.99 -13.65
C ASN A 7 9.44 13.58 -12.30
N SER A 8 8.94 14.83 -12.33
CA SER A 8 8.54 15.57 -11.13
C SER A 8 7.31 14.98 -10.43
N GLU A 9 6.38 14.36 -11.14
CA GLU A 9 5.21 13.69 -10.56
C GLU A 9 5.61 12.44 -9.79
N VAL A 10 6.59 11.68 -10.30
CA VAL A 10 7.14 10.51 -9.59
C VAL A 10 7.89 10.92 -8.33
N LEU A 11 8.68 12.00 -8.40
CA LEU A 11 9.37 12.54 -7.24
C LEU A 11 8.39 13.04 -6.18
N ARG A 12 7.31 13.72 -6.59
CA ARG A 12 6.25 14.19 -5.69
C ARG A 12 5.52 13.02 -5.03
N ALA A 13 5.15 11.99 -5.80
CA ALA A 13 4.48 10.82 -5.24
C ALA A 13 5.33 10.11 -4.18
N ALA A 14 6.64 10.02 -4.42
CA ALA A 14 7.57 9.47 -3.44
C ALA A 14 7.68 10.33 -2.18
N ASP A 15 7.77 11.66 -2.31
CA ASP A 15 7.78 12.59 -1.17
C ASP A 15 6.49 12.47 -0.36
N THR A 16 5.33 12.48 -1.02
CA THR A 16 4.02 12.27 -0.39
C THR A 16 3.95 10.95 0.36
N LEU A 17 4.44 9.85 -0.22
CA LEU A 17 4.44 8.55 0.46
C LEU A 17 5.30 8.56 1.73
N VAL A 18 6.46 9.23 1.72
CA VAL A 18 7.31 9.38 2.91
C VAL A 18 6.59 10.19 3.99
N ARG A 19 5.94 11.29 3.62
CA ARG A 19 5.19 12.12 4.58
C ARG A 19 4.02 11.38 5.20
N LEU A 20 3.28 10.61 4.41
CA LEU A 20 2.21 9.74 4.91
C LEU A 20 2.73 8.76 5.97
N HIS A 21 3.83 8.06 5.68
CA HIS A 21 4.45 7.14 6.64
C HIS A 21 4.93 7.84 7.90
N ALA A 22 5.53 9.02 7.77
CA ALA A 22 5.97 9.82 8.92
C ALA A 22 4.78 10.26 9.79
N ALA A 23 3.70 10.76 9.17
CA ALA A 23 2.49 11.20 9.86
C ALA A 23 1.83 10.04 10.62
N ILE A 24 1.62 8.90 9.96
CA ILE A 24 1.02 7.70 10.58
C ILE A 24 1.93 7.13 11.67
N GLY A 25 3.24 7.05 11.41
CA GLY A 25 4.24 6.51 12.34
C GLY A 25 4.37 7.31 13.63
N SER A 26 4.01 8.59 13.63
CA SER A 26 3.95 9.41 14.84
C SER A 26 2.81 9.00 15.80
N GLY A 27 1.79 8.31 15.29
CA GLY A 27 0.56 7.98 16.03
C GLY A 27 -0.35 9.17 16.31
N ALA A 28 -0.02 10.37 15.83
CA ALA A 28 -0.79 11.59 16.10
C ALA A 28 -2.07 11.71 15.27
N VAL A 29 -2.12 11.07 14.10
CA VAL A 29 -3.25 11.13 13.16
C VAL A 29 -3.59 9.75 12.61
N SER A 30 -4.84 9.56 12.20
CA SER A 30 -5.27 8.38 11.47
C SER A 30 -4.73 8.36 10.02
N LEU A 31 -4.75 7.18 9.39
CA LEU A 31 -4.41 7.05 7.97
C LEU A 31 -5.34 7.92 7.10
N GLU A 32 -6.63 7.95 7.40
CA GLU A 32 -7.61 8.74 6.68
C GLU A 32 -7.32 10.25 6.77
N GLU A 33 -6.94 10.75 7.94
CA GLU A 33 -6.53 12.14 8.13
C GLU A 33 -5.22 12.45 7.39
N ALA A 34 -4.20 11.59 7.55
CA ALA A 34 -2.92 11.76 6.87
C ALA A 34 -3.07 11.80 5.34
N LEU A 35 -3.94 10.96 4.78
CA LEU A 35 -4.23 10.94 3.34
C LEU A 35 -4.78 12.27 2.83
N PHE A 36 -5.65 12.93 3.59
CA PHE A 36 -6.23 14.20 3.16
C PHE A 36 -5.33 15.41 3.42
N GLU A 37 -4.41 15.32 4.38
CA GLU A 37 -3.41 16.36 4.63
C GLU A 37 -2.28 16.29 3.59
N GLU A 38 -1.65 15.12 3.46
CA GLU A 38 -0.39 14.97 2.71
C GLU A 38 -0.58 14.64 1.22
N ALA A 39 -1.73 14.06 0.85
CA ALA A 39 -1.99 13.57 -0.50
C ALA A 39 -3.18 14.26 -1.21
N SER A 40 -3.49 15.48 -0.78
CA SER A 40 -4.58 16.31 -1.33
C SER A 40 -4.45 16.62 -2.83
N ASP A 41 -3.23 16.62 -3.37
CA ASP A 41 -2.95 16.74 -4.81
C ASP A 41 -3.52 15.56 -5.62
N TYR A 42 -3.65 14.38 -5.00
CA TYR A 42 -4.03 13.14 -5.67
C TYR A 42 -5.50 12.78 -5.42
N ILE A 43 -5.91 12.83 -4.16
CA ILE A 43 -7.26 12.46 -3.71
C ILE A 43 -7.86 13.54 -2.82
N SER A 44 -9.18 13.56 -2.74
CA SER A 44 -9.90 14.41 -1.78
C SER A 44 -11.07 13.64 -1.22
N ARG A 45 -11.58 14.06 -0.05
CA ARG A 45 -12.74 13.45 0.60
C ARG A 45 -13.91 13.27 -0.37
N ARG A 46 -14.24 14.33 -1.11
CA ARG A 46 -15.28 14.31 -2.14
C ARG A 46 -15.02 13.30 -3.26
N LYS A 47 -13.78 13.19 -3.76
CA LYS A 47 -13.43 12.23 -4.81
C LYS A 47 -13.60 10.79 -4.32
N VAL A 48 -12.98 10.46 -3.19
CA VAL A 48 -12.98 9.08 -2.67
C VAL A 48 -14.38 8.65 -2.23
N GLU A 49 -15.19 9.55 -1.67
CA GLU A 49 -16.60 9.29 -1.36
C GLU A 49 -17.42 9.05 -2.63
N ALA A 50 -17.21 9.82 -3.70
CA ALA A 50 -17.88 9.58 -4.97
C ALA A 50 -17.48 8.24 -5.60
N TRP A 51 -16.19 7.89 -5.54
CA TRP A 51 -15.68 6.61 -6.03
C TRP A 51 -16.17 5.43 -5.20
N SER A 52 -16.30 5.58 -3.87
CA SER A 52 -16.77 4.53 -2.96
C SER A 52 -18.18 3.99 -3.24
N LYS A 53 -18.97 4.72 -4.04
CA LYS A 53 -20.31 4.30 -4.49
C LYS A 53 -20.26 3.31 -5.65
N LYS A 54 -19.08 3.03 -6.20
CA LYS A 54 -18.81 2.07 -7.28
C LYS A 54 -18.02 0.88 -6.74
N SER A 55 -17.96 -0.20 -7.52
CA SER A 55 -17.07 -1.32 -7.20
C SER A 55 -15.60 -0.91 -7.39
N ASP A 56 -14.67 -1.65 -6.80
CA ASP A 56 -13.25 -1.35 -6.92
C ASP A 56 -12.77 -1.47 -8.38
N GLU A 57 -13.32 -2.40 -9.15
CA GLU A 57 -13.02 -2.60 -10.58
C GLU A 57 -13.49 -1.42 -11.42
N ALA A 58 -14.64 -0.82 -11.08
CA ALA A 58 -15.11 0.36 -11.78
C ALA A 58 -14.25 1.59 -11.44
N VAL A 59 -13.81 1.73 -10.18
CA VAL A 59 -12.90 2.82 -9.81
C VAL A 59 -11.52 2.62 -10.45
N ILE A 60 -10.99 1.41 -10.37
CA ILE A 60 -9.67 1.03 -10.89
C ILE A 60 -9.89 0.13 -12.10
N GLY A 61 -10.12 0.76 -13.24
CA GLY A 61 -10.52 0.14 -14.50
C GLY A 61 -11.17 1.15 -15.44
N GLU A 62 -12.14 1.93 -14.92
CA GLU A 62 -12.85 2.94 -15.71
C GLU A 62 -12.45 4.38 -15.34
N ILE A 63 -12.22 4.66 -14.05
CA ILE A 63 -11.89 6.02 -13.57
C ILE A 63 -10.37 6.23 -13.49
N LEU A 64 -9.69 5.29 -12.84
CA LEU A 64 -8.24 5.24 -12.70
C LEU A 64 -7.74 4.01 -13.45
N SER A 65 -6.67 4.18 -14.22
CA SER A 65 -6.05 3.06 -14.91
C SER A 65 -5.48 2.03 -13.92
N PRO A 66 -5.63 0.72 -14.17
CA PRO A 66 -4.94 -0.30 -13.40
C PRO A 66 -3.44 -0.40 -13.77
N ALA A 67 -2.97 0.35 -14.77
CA ALA A 67 -1.59 0.34 -15.23
C ALA A 67 -0.64 1.18 -14.35
N CYS A 68 0.65 1.17 -14.70
CA CYS A 68 1.75 1.73 -13.89
C CYS A 68 1.99 3.24 -14.05
N TYR A 69 1.14 3.97 -14.79
CA TYR A 69 1.32 5.42 -14.96
C TYR A 69 1.07 6.14 -13.65
N ILE A 70 2.07 6.85 -13.12
CA ILE A 70 2.03 7.43 -11.75
C ILE A 70 0.79 8.30 -11.49
N LYS A 71 0.32 9.01 -12.52
CA LYS A 71 -0.87 9.87 -12.49
C LYS A 71 -2.14 9.12 -12.06
N ASP A 72 -2.25 7.84 -12.41
CA ASP A 72 -3.40 7.00 -12.04
C ASP A 72 -3.03 5.98 -10.97
N ALA A 73 -1.84 5.39 -11.06
CA ALA A 73 -1.36 4.34 -10.17
C ALA A 73 -1.29 4.80 -8.71
N PHE A 74 -0.77 6.01 -8.46
CA PHE A 74 -0.65 6.51 -7.09
C PHE A 74 -2.02 6.88 -6.48
N PRO A 75 -2.90 7.66 -7.14
CA PRO A 75 -4.27 7.85 -6.64
C PRO A 75 -5.05 6.55 -6.44
N ALA A 76 -4.86 5.54 -7.29
CA ALA A 76 -5.52 4.23 -7.14
C ALA A 76 -5.06 3.53 -5.86
N ALA A 77 -3.76 3.57 -5.55
CA ALA A 77 -3.22 3.06 -4.29
C ALA A 77 -3.80 3.81 -3.08
N LEU A 78 -3.85 5.14 -3.13
CA LEU A 78 -4.36 5.98 -2.05
C LEU A 78 -5.86 5.76 -1.82
N TYR A 79 -6.64 5.57 -2.88
CA TYR A 79 -8.06 5.23 -2.79
C TYR A 79 -8.28 3.90 -2.06
N LEU A 80 -7.55 2.85 -2.43
CA LEU A 80 -7.66 1.55 -1.74
C LEU A 80 -7.20 1.66 -0.29
N ALA A 81 -6.10 2.37 -0.01
CA ALA A 81 -5.63 2.60 1.35
C ALA A 81 -6.68 3.34 2.20
N TRP A 82 -7.37 4.34 1.64
CA TRP A 82 -8.49 5.02 2.31
C TRP A 82 -9.68 4.07 2.54
N LYS A 83 -10.14 3.37 1.50
CA LYS A 83 -11.34 2.52 1.55
C LYS A 83 -11.18 1.38 2.56
N TYR A 84 -9.97 0.83 2.66
CA TYR A 84 -9.64 -0.31 3.50
C TYR A 84 -8.79 0.07 4.72
N ALA A 85 -8.81 1.33 5.17
CA ALA A 85 -7.91 1.86 6.19
C ALA A 85 -7.85 1.06 7.50
N ARG A 86 -8.89 0.27 7.79
CA ARG A 86 -9.07 -0.57 8.98
C ARG A 86 -9.11 -2.07 8.68
N ASP A 87 -8.94 -2.48 7.42
CA ASP A 87 -8.95 -3.88 6.99
C ASP A 87 -7.77 -4.16 6.06
N PHE A 88 -6.62 -4.49 6.66
CA PHE A 88 -5.43 -4.90 5.92
C PHE A 88 -5.73 -6.03 4.92
N SER A 89 -6.46 -7.06 5.36
CA SER A 89 -6.69 -8.26 4.55
C SER A 89 -7.56 -7.93 3.34
N GLY A 90 -8.66 -7.23 3.54
CA GLY A 90 -9.55 -6.79 2.46
C GLY A 90 -8.81 -5.90 1.46
N GLY A 91 -7.99 -4.96 1.94
CA GLY A 91 -7.26 -4.04 1.08
C GLY A 91 -6.24 -4.71 0.16
N ILE A 92 -5.42 -5.65 0.69
CA ILE A 92 -4.44 -6.35 -0.16
C ILE A 92 -5.09 -7.37 -1.09
N ILE A 93 -6.19 -8.01 -0.68
CA ILE A 93 -6.97 -8.92 -1.55
C ILE A 93 -7.59 -8.13 -2.70
N ALA A 94 -8.27 -7.02 -2.39
CA ALA A 94 -8.87 -6.15 -3.40
C ALA A 94 -7.80 -5.66 -4.39
N ASN A 95 -6.67 -5.16 -3.89
CA ASN A 95 -5.55 -4.74 -4.73
C ASN A 95 -5.08 -5.86 -5.69
N ALA A 96 -4.91 -7.08 -5.18
CA ALA A 96 -4.43 -8.22 -5.96
C ALA A 96 -5.43 -8.59 -7.08
N ASN A 97 -6.72 -8.66 -6.74
CA ASN A 97 -7.80 -9.01 -7.67
C ASN A 97 -8.00 -8.01 -8.80
N LEU A 98 -7.66 -6.73 -8.58
CA LEU A 98 -7.77 -5.69 -9.60
C LEU A 98 -6.73 -5.82 -10.73
N GLY A 99 -5.71 -6.67 -10.57
CA GLY A 99 -4.71 -6.92 -11.60
C GLY A 99 -3.94 -5.67 -12.05
N GLY A 100 -3.38 -5.73 -13.27
CA GLY A 100 -2.53 -4.69 -13.84
C GLY A 100 -1.24 -4.53 -13.04
N ASP A 101 -0.95 -3.30 -12.60
CA ASP A 101 0.20 -2.97 -11.79
C ASP A 101 0.00 -3.24 -10.28
N ASN A 102 -0.59 -4.39 -9.96
CA ASN A 102 -1.00 -4.73 -8.60
C ASN A 102 0.19 -4.92 -7.63
N CYS A 103 1.38 -5.25 -8.13
CA CYS A 103 2.57 -5.45 -7.31
C CYS A 103 3.11 -4.11 -6.77
N HIS A 104 3.29 -3.12 -7.63
CA HIS A 104 3.71 -1.78 -7.22
C HIS A 104 2.62 -1.09 -6.41
N ARG A 105 1.35 -1.16 -6.85
CA ARG A 105 0.22 -0.66 -6.06
C ARG A 105 0.12 -1.35 -4.70
N GLY A 106 0.37 -2.66 -4.66
CA GLY A 106 0.38 -3.47 -3.44
C GLY A 106 1.47 -3.08 -2.46
N ALA A 107 2.65 -2.67 -2.93
CA ALA A 107 3.70 -2.13 -2.06
C ALA A 107 3.24 -0.85 -1.35
N VAL A 108 2.56 0.06 -2.06
CA VAL A 108 2.02 1.29 -1.47
C VAL A 108 0.86 0.97 -0.53
N VAL A 109 -0.18 0.27 -1.00
CA VAL A 109 -1.37 -0.10 -0.22
C VAL A 109 -0.98 -0.89 1.03
N GLY A 110 -0.20 -1.95 0.87
CA GLY A 110 0.23 -2.82 1.97
C GLY A 110 1.06 -2.07 3.00
N SER A 111 1.96 -1.18 2.58
CA SER A 111 2.76 -0.39 3.53
C SER A 111 1.89 0.55 4.38
N LEU A 112 0.95 1.28 3.76
CA LEU A 112 0.08 2.23 4.46
C LEU A 112 -0.91 1.51 5.38
N LEU A 113 -1.56 0.44 4.89
CA LEU A 113 -2.47 -0.36 5.71
C LEU A 113 -1.74 -1.06 6.85
N GLY A 114 -0.54 -1.57 6.61
CA GLY A 114 0.29 -2.22 7.62
C GLY A 114 0.72 -1.25 8.72
N ALA A 115 1.07 -0.01 8.36
CA ALA A 115 1.36 1.05 9.32
C ALA A 115 0.11 1.44 10.14
N SER A 116 -1.06 1.51 9.50
CA SER A 116 -2.32 1.92 10.14
C SER A 116 -2.92 0.86 11.08
N CYS A 117 -3.05 -0.38 10.61
CA CYS A 117 -3.85 -1.41 11.28
C CYS A 117 -3.10 -2.73 11.52
N LYS A 118 -1.76 -2.73 11.35
CA LYS A 118 -0.86 -3.89 11.48
C LYS A 118 -1.09 -4.95 10.39
N VAL A 119 -0.05 -5.74 10.14
CA VAL A 119 -0.10 -6.87 9.19
C VAL A 119 -0.53 -8.14 9.94
N PRO A 120 -1.67 -8.75 9.61
CA PRO A 120 -2.06 -10.04 10.16
C PRO A 120 -1.02 -11.13 9.89
N LEU A 121 -0.75 -11.99 10.88
CA LEU A 121 0.29 -13.02 10.81
C LEU A 121 0.15 -13.95 9.60
N LYS A 122 -1.09 -14.28 9.20
CA LYS A 122 -1.36 -15.13 8.03
C LYS A 122 -0.78 -14.59 6.72
N TRP A 123 -0.59 -13.28 6.61
CA TRP A 123 -0.01 -12.62 5.43
C TRP A 123 1.50 -12.43 5.54
N ARG A 124 2.07 -12.68 6.72
CA ARG A 124 3.51 -12.69 6.93
C ARG A 124 4.08 -14.09 6.74
N ALA A 125 3.32 -15.11 7.13
CA ALA A 125 3.68 -16.50 6.94
C ALA A 125 3.98 -16.79 5.45
N GLY A 126 5.12 -17.41 5.18
CA GLY A 126 5.55 -17.75 3.83
C GLY A 126 6.15 -16.61 3.01
N LEU A 127 6.30 -15.40 3.58
CA LEU A 127 7.07 -14.35 2.93
C LEU A 127 8.54 -14.78 2.86
N ARG A 128 9.15 -14.61 1.68
CA ARG A 128 10.55 -14.94 1.44
C ARG A 128 11.37 -13.68 1.24
N VAL A 129 12.59 -13.67 1.77
CA VAL A 129 13.56 -12.60 1.57
C VAL A 129 14.93 -13.18 1.28
N LEU A 130 15.64 -12.58 0.32
CA LEU A 130 17.04 -12.90 0.07
C LEU A 130 17.93 -12.05 0.98
N GLN A 131 18.76 -12.71 1.80
CA GLN A 131 19.77 -12.07 2.63
C GLN A 131 21.16 -12.59 2.27
N GLY A 132 21.84 -11.88 1.36
CA GLY A 132 23.02 -12.40 0.66
C GLY A 132 22.59 -13.51 -0.30
N ASP A 133 23.28 -14.65 -0.24
CA ASP A 133 22.95 -15.84 -1.07
C ASP A 133 21.94 -16.79 -0.41
N ARG A 134 21.34 -16.38 0.72
CA ARG A 134 20.40 -17.21 1.49
C ARG A 134 18.97 -16.73 1.31
N GLU A 135 18.07 -17.65 1.00
CA GLU A 135 16.63 -17.41 1.09
C GLU A 135 16.16 -17.71 2.52
N LEU A 136 15.45 -16.74 3.10
CA LEU A 136 14.82 -16.85 4.41
C LEU A 136 13.32 -16.79 4.23
N GLU A 137 12.60 -17.65 4.93
CA GLU A 137 11.13 -17.64 4.96
C GLU A 137 10.65 -17.20 6.35
N PHE A 138 9.61 -16.38 6.38
CA PHE A 138 8.97 -15.98 7.62
C PHE A 138 7.97 -17.07 8.06
N ASN A 139 8.35 -17.85 9.05
CA ASN A 139 7.64 -19.05 9.49
C ASN A 139 7.46 -19.06 11.02
N ARG A 140 6.79 -20.10 11.56
CA ARG A 140 6.80 -20.36 13.00
C ARG A 140 8.24 -20.60 13.46
N ALA A 141 8.66 -19.86 14.48
CA ALA A 141 9.96 -19.99 15.13
C ALA A 141 9.73 -20.55 16.55
N GLY A 142 9.99 -21.85 16.75
CA GLY A 142 9.90 -22.49 18.07
C GLY A 142 8.51 -22.45 18.73
N GLU A 143 8.47 -22.60 20.06
CA GLU A 143 7.25 -22.56 20.87
C GLU A 143 6.68 -21.14 21.05
N ASP A 144 7.50 -20.09 20.81
CA ASP A 144 7.25 -18.74 21.32
C ASP A 144 6.96 -17.65 20.26
N GLY A 145 6.88 -17.97 18.96
CA GLY A 145 6.48 -16.94 17.98
C GLY A 145 6.67 -17.24 16.50
N MET A 146 6.52 -16.20 15.66
CA MET A 146 6.90 -16.23 14.24
C MET A 146 8.20 -15.45 14.02
N GLY A 147 9.06 -15.94 13.12
CA GLY A 147 10.35 -15.35 12.82
C GLY A 147 10.89 -15.76 11.45
N TRP A 148 12.00 -15.16 11.04
CA TRP A 148 12.71 -15.54 9.82
C TRP A 148 13.58 -16.77 10.10
N SER A 149 13.42 -17.83 9.31
CA SER A 149 14.24 -19.04 9.37
C SER A 149 14.72 -19.43 7.98
N GLN A 150 15.87 -20.10 7.89
CA GLN A 150 16.29 -20.71 6.62
C GLN A 150 15.30 -21.81 6.22
N GLU A 151 15.07 -21.96 4.92
CA GLU A 151 14.46 -23.18 4.37
C GLU A 151 15.30 -24.40 4.81
N VAL A 152 14.65 -25.46 5.28
CA VAL A 152 15.29 -26.76 5.56
C VAL A 152 15.36 -27.56 4.26
#